data_AF-A8T0P2-F1
#
_entry.id   AF-A8T0P2-F1
#
_cell.length_a   1.000
_cell.length_b   1.000
_cell.length_c   1.000
_cell.angle_alpha   90.00
_cell.angle_beta   90.00
_cell.angle_gamma   90.00
#
_symmetry.space_group_name_H-M   'P 1'
#
loop_
_entity.id
_entity.type
_entity.pdbx_description
1 polymer ?
#
loop_
_entity_poly.entity_id
_entity_poly.type
_entity_poly.pdbx_seq_one_letter_code
_entity_poly.pdbx_strand_id
1 'polypeptide(L)'
;MSVAEVRRAVSQALLEGDAWPPSLPEFIEMGREELIDTDEAFTRMLRGEPRGDIEYWASQEVGFMCRGKLSEREARAKHRKVLKKYAKKAKAGSLPARNNLRLADKTNVKPINEITRPDPNRFDKNSVFARVAAMGARA
;
A
#
# COMPACT_ATOMS: atom_id res chain seq x y z
N MET A 1 17.32 -19.37 9.47
CA MET A 1 16.34 -18.27 9.52
C MET A 1 16.47 -17.56 10.84
N SER A 2 16.56 -16.24 10.83
CA SER A 2 16.57 -15.43 12.04
C SER A 2 15.14 -15.26 12.60
N VAL A 3 15.02 -15.01 13.90
CA VAL A 3 13.70 -14.78 14.56
C VAL A 3 12.93 -13.63 13.89
N ALA A 4 13.66 -12.64 13.33
CA ALA A 4 13.07 -11.53 12.59
C ALA A 4 12.44 -11.96 11.26
N GLU A 5 13.07 -12.89 10.53
CA GLU A 5 12.54 -13.45 9.27
C GLU A 5 11.26 -14.26 9.53
N VAL A 6 11.25 -15.07 10.60
CA VAL A 6 10.07 -15.83 11.03
C VAL A 6 8.91 -14.91 11.38
N ARG A 7 9.17 -13.85 12.16
CA ARG A 7 8.14 -12.88 12.55
C ARG A 7 7.56 -12.14 11.33
N ARG A 8 8.40 -11.84 10.33
CA ARG A 8 7.97 -11.21 9.07
C ARG A 8 7.07 -12.14 8.25
N ALA A 9 7.48 -13.39 8.04
CA ALA A 9 6.70 -14.37 7.31
C ALA A 9 5.32 -14.62 7.96
N VAL A 10 5.27 -14.68 9.29
CA VAL A 10 4.01 -14.77 10.06
C VAL A 10 3.14 -13.53 9.85
N SER A 11 3.72 -12.32 9.94
CA SER A 11 2.95 -11.09 9.70
C SER A 11 2.40 -11.00 8.27
N GLN A 12 3.14 -11.47 7.26
CA GLN A 12 2.70 -11.52 5.86
C GLN A 12 1.53 -12.49 5.68
N ALA A 13 1.68 -13.73 6.16
CA ALA A 13 0.62 -14.73 6.10
C ALA A 13 -0.67 -14.28 6.82
N LEU A 14 -0.56 -13.52 7.91
CA LEU A 14 -1.71 -12.97 8.63
C LEU A 14 -2.37 -11.78 7.93
N LEU A 15 -1.61 -10.99 7.14
CA LEU A 15 -2.12 -9.81 6.44
C LEU A 15 -2.78 -10.15 5.10
N GLU A 16 -2.34 -11.20 4.42
CA GLU A 16 -2.89 -11.62 3.13
C GLU A 16 -4.29 -12.25 3.26
N GLY A 17 -4.69 -12.68 4.46
CA GLY A 17 -6.08 -13.04 4.76
C GLY A 17 -6.57 -14.32 4.09
N ASP A 18 -5.66 -15.17 3.59
CA ASP A 18 -6.02 -16.45 3.02
C ASP A 18 -6.56 -17.41 4.08
N ALA A 19 -7.61 -18.16 3.72
CA ALA A 19 -8.28 -19.10 4.61
C ALA A 19 -7.41 -20.31 5.00
N TRP A 20 -6.24 -20.46 4.38
CA TRP A 20 -5.34 -21.59 4.59
C TRP A 20 -3.90 -21.12 4.83
N PRO A 21 -3.19 -21.67 5.84
CA PRO A 21 -1.82 -21.30 6.09
C PRO A 21 -0.92 -21.73 4.92
N PRO A 22 0.11 -20.93 4.58
CA PRO A 22 1.06 -21.26 3.53
C PRO A 22 1.82 -22.54 3.84
N SER A 23 2.24 -23.25 2.80
CA SER A 23 3.13 -24.40 2.94
C SER A 23 4.48 -23.98 3.54
N LEU A 24 5.19 -24.92 4.17
CA LEU A 24 6.53 -24.64 4.74
C LEU A 24 7.52 -24.03 3.72
N PRO A 25 7.57 -24.49 2.45
CA PRO A 25 8.38 -23.83 1.42
C PRO A 25 7.97 -22.37 1.15
N GLU A 26 6.67 -22.10 0.98
CA GLU A 26 6.13 -20.75 0.77
C GLU A 26 6.43 -19.84 1.96
N PHE A 27 6.28 -20.36 3.18
CA PHE A 27 6.61 -19.64 4.42
C PHE A 27 8.09 -19.25 4.50
N ILE A 28 8.98 -20.15 4.07
CA ILE A 28 10.42 -19.88 4.00
C ILE A 28 10.73 -18.84 2.91
N GLU A 29 10.05 -18.88 1.77
CA GLU A 29 10.20 -17.88 0.70
C GLU A 29 9.73 -16.49 1.14
N MET A 30 8.60 -16.39 1.84
CA MET A 30 8.14 -15.14 2.46
C MET A 30 9.16 -14.58 3.46
N GLY A 31 9.77 -15.44 4.27
CA GLY A 31 10.85 -15.05 5.18
C GLY A 31 12.13 -14.59 4.47
N ARG A 32 12.33 -15.02 3.21
CA ARG A 32 13.52 -14.78 2.39
C ARG A 32 13.38 -13.64 1.38
N GLU A 33 12.34 -12.80 1.46
CA GLU A 33 12.21 -11.55 0.68
C GLU A 33 13.31 -10.51 1.03
N GLU A 34 14.56 -10.87 0.80
CA GLU A 34 15.74 -10.03 0.86
C GLU A 34 16.65 -10.22 -0.35
N LEU A 35 16.11 -10.69 -1.47
CA LEU A 35 16.80 -10.72 -2.76
C LEU A 35 16.07 -9.82 -3.75
N ILE A 36 15.91 -8.53 -3.42
CA ILE A 36 15.67 -7.56 -4.48
C ILE A 36 16.97 -7.50 -5.27
N ASP A 37 16.97 -8.11 -6.45
CA ASP A 37 18.07 -7.97 -7.40
C ASP A 37 18.19 -6.48 -7.73
N THR A 38 19.26 -5.86 -7.23
CA THR A 38 19.46 -4.42 -7.33
C THR A 38 19.67 -3.97 -8.77
N ASP A 39 20.21 -4.85 -9.61
CA ASP A 39 20.60 -4.54 -10.97
C ASP A 39 19.41 -4.78 -11.91
N GLU A 40 18.62 -5.82 -11.66
CA GLU A 40 17.33 -6.02 -12.32
C GLU A 40 16.34 -4.90 -11.94
N ALA A 41 16.24 -4.54 -10.66
CA ALA A 41 15.40 -3.44 -10.19
C ALA A 41 15.81 -2.09 -10.82
N PHE A 42 17.12 -1.86 -11.01
CA PHE A 42 17.60 -0.68 -11.73
C PHE A 42 17.15 -0.69 -13.19
N THR A 43 17.23 -1.84 -13.85
CA THR A 43 16.77 -2.01 -15.24
C THR A 43 15.26 -1.76 -15.36
N ARG A 44 14.46 -2.30 -14.44
CA ARG A 44 13.02 -2.04 -14.34
C ARG A 44 12.71 -0.57 -14.10
N MET A 45 13.45 0.09 -13.20
CA MET A 45 13.33 1.52 -12.98
C MET A 45 13.58 2.30 -14.28
N LEU A 46 14.62 1.98 -15.06
CA LEU A 46 14.88 2.68 -16.32
C LEU A 46 13.72 2.55 -17.31
N ARG A 47 13.10 1.36 -17.38
CA ARG A 47 11.92 1.08 -18.23
C ARG A 47 10.61 1.67 -17.71
N GLY A 48 10.57 2.14 -16.46
CA GLY A 48 9.36 2.65 -15.84
C GLY A 48 8.43 1.57 -15.29
N GLU A 49 8.95 0.35 -15.06
CA GLU A 49 8.19 -0.82 -14.63
C GLU A 49 8.63 -1.34 -13.23
N PRO A 50 8.64 -0.50 -12.17
CA PRO A 50 9.06 -0.95 -10.84
C PRO A 50 8.08 -1.97 -10.22
N ARG A 51 8.60 -3.04 -9.61
CA ARG A 51 7.81 -4.07 -8.95
C ARG A 51 7.72 -3.86 -7.44
N GLY A 52 6.49 -3.96 -6.92
CA GLY A 52 6.22 -3.78 -5.50
C GLY A 52 6.44 -2.34 -5.00
N ASP A 53 6.23 -2.13 -3.72
CA ASP A 53 6.23 -0.79 -3.12
C ASP A 53 7.64 -0.24 -2.90
N ILE A 54 8.60 -1.12 -2.63
CA ILE A 54 10.00 -0.73 -2.39
C ILE A 54 10.62 -0.13 -3.66
N GLU A 55 10.51 -0.82 -4.81
CA GLU A 55 11.05 -0.32 -6.08
C GLU A 55 10.30 0.92 -6.55
N TYR A 56 8.99 1.00 -6.29
CA TYR A 56 8.18 2.16 -6.64
C TYR A 56 8.68 3.41 -5.95
N TRP A 57 8.79 3.40 -4.62
CA TRP A 57 9.25 4.57 -3.87
C TRP A 57 10.70 4.91 -4.17
N ALA A 58 11.55 3.91 -4.40
CA ALA A 58 12.91 4.16 -4.87
C ALA A 58 12.92 4.85 -6.24
N SER A 59 12.09 4.38 -7.18
CA SER A 59 11.96 4.97 -8.52
C SER A 59 11.41 6.39 -8.50
N GLN A 60 10.48 6.71 -7.60
CA GLN A 60 9.97 8.07 -7.42
C GLN A 60 11.05 9.02 -6.89
N GLU A 61 11.90 8.56 -5.97
CA GLU A 61 12.94 9.41 -5.36
C GLU A 61 14.13 9.66 -6.31
N VAL A 62 14.57 8.66 -7.08
CA VAL A 62 15.81 8.78 -7.89
C VAL A 62 15.64 8.58 -9.39
N GLY A 63 14.47 8.18 -9.88
CA GLY A 63 14.27 7.79 -11.28
C GLY A 63 14.62 8.88 -12.28
N PHE A 64 14.18 10.13 -12.06
CA PHE A 64 14.51 11.24 -12.96
C PHE A 64 16.02 11.53 -13.03
N MET A 65 16.68 11.56 -11.87
CA MET A 65 18.13 11.80 -11.79
C MET A 65 18.93 10.68 -12.44
N CYS A 66 18.54 9.43 -12.21
CA CYS A 66 19.24 8.27 -12.75
C CYS A 66 19.05 8.11 -14.27
N ARG A 67 17.91 8.55 -14.83
CA ARG A 67 17.66 8.50 -16.29
C ARG A 67 18.35 9.62 -17.07
N GLY A 68 18.49 10.82 -16.50
CA GLY A 68 18.85 12.01 -17.29
C GLY A 68 20.07 12.81 -16.82
N LYS A 69 20.61 12.60 -15.61
CA LYS A 69 21.61 13.53 -15.03
C LYS A 69 22.87 12.89 -14.48
N LEU A 70 22.95 11.57 -14.38
CA LEU A 70 24.08 10.87 -13.76
C LEU A 70 24.71 9.89 -14.75
N SER A 71 26.01 9.66 -14.57
CA SER A 71 26.68 8.55 -15.25
C SER A 71 26.09 7.20 -14.78
N GLU A 72 26.12 6.18 -15.63
CA GLU A 72 25.50 4.89 -15.32
C GLU A 72 26.03 4.28 -14.00
N ARG A 73 27.34 4.39 -13.75
CA ARG A 73 27.97 3.91 -12.52
C ARG A 73 27.40 4.60 -11.28
N GLU A 74 27.25 5.92 -11.34
CA GLU A 74 26.72 6.72 -10.24
C GLU A 74 25.22 6.52 -10.05
N ALA A 75 24.47 6.37 -11.15
CA ALA A 75 23.05 6.06 -11.14
C ALA A 75 22.78 4.72 -10.46
N ARG A 76 23.53 3.67 -10.80
CA ARG A 76 23.43 2.35 -10.15
C ARG A 76 23.75 2.41 -8.66
N ALA A 77 24.83 3.10 -8.27
CA ALA A 77 25.19 3.26 -6.87
C ALA A 77 24.11 4.00 -6.06
N LYS A 78 23.55 5.08 -6.64
CA LYS A 78 22.50 5.88 -6.02
C LYS A 78 21.19 5.11 -5.89
N HIS A 79 20.78 4.40 -6.94
CA HIS A 79 19.61 3.52 -6.92
C HIS A 79 19.75 2.44 -5.86
N ARG A 80 20.88 1.72 -5.83
CA ARG A 80 21.15 0.69 -4.82
C ARG A 80 21.06 1.21 -3.39
N LYS A 81 21.56 2.43 -3.14
CA LYS A 81 21.47 3.09 -1.82
C LYS A 81 20.02 3.36 -1.41
N VAL A 82 19.22 3.89 -2.33
CA VAL A 82 17.81 4.24 -2.06
C VAL A 82 16.92 3.02 -1.98
N LEU A 83 17.17 2.00 -2.79
CA LEU A 83 16.48 0.70 -2.71
C LEU A 83 16.68 0.07 -1.33
N LYS A 84 17.92 0.06 -0.81
CA LYS A 84 18.22 -0.40 0.56
C LYS A 84 17.52 0.44 1.64
N LYS A 85 17.41 1.76 1.44
CA LYS A 85 16.67 2.65 2.36
C LYS A 85 15.19 2.26 2.44
N TYR A 86 14.54 2.02 1.30
CA TYR A 86 13.13 1.62 1.31
C TYR A 86 12.92 0.17 1.74
N ALA A 87 13.85 -0.74 1.47
CA ALA A 87 13.83 -2.09 2.03
C ALA A 87 13.88 -2.07 3.57
N LYS A 88 14.73 -1.20 4.16
CA LYS A 88 14.75 -1.00 5.62
C LYS A 88 13.43 -0.42 6.16
N LYS A 89 12.83 0.54 5.45
CA LYS A 89 11.51 1.08 5.82
C LYS A 89 10.41 0.03 5.74
N ALA A 90 10.47 -0.86 4.75
CA ALA A 90 9.55 -1.99 4.62
C ALA A 90 9.68 -2.93 5.81
N LYS A 91 10.91 -3.29 6.19
CA LYS A 91 11.20 -4.10 7.39
C LYS A 91 10.69 -3.45 8.68
N ALA A 92 10.69 -2.12 8.75
CA ALA A 92 10.17 -1.37 9.88
C ALA A 92 8.64 -1.14 9.83
N GLY A 93 7.95 -1.61 8.79
CA GLY A 93 6.52 -1.35 8.60
C GLY A 93 6.17 0.12 8.31
N SER A 94 7.16 0.95 7.98
CA SER A 94 7.01 2.41 7.80
C SER A 94 7.07 2.82 6.31
N LEU A 95 6.66 1.94 5.40
CA LEU A 95 6.57 2.27 3.98
C LEU A 95 5.42 3.26 3.77
N PRO A 96 5.63 4.33 2.97
CA PRO A 96 4.52 5.22 2.65
C PRO A 96 3.45 4.46 1.85
N ALA A 97 2.18 4.65 2.18
CA ALA A 97 1.08 4.04 1.45
C ALA A 97 1.06 4.57 0.00
N ARG A 98 1.04 3.67 -0.98
CA ARG A 98 0.94 4.02 -2.42
C ARG A 98 -0.35 4.77 -2.75
N ASN A 99 -1.43 4.42 -2.06
CA ASN A 99 -2.76 4.96 -2.29
C ASN A 99 -3.25 5.66 -1.03
N ASN A 100 -3.17 6.99 -1.02
CA ASN A 100 -4.37 7.71 -0.63
C ASN A 100 -5.30 7.50 -1.83
N LEU A 101 -6.34 6.66 -1.70
CA LEU A 101 -7.43 6.58 -2.67
C LEU A 101 -7.96 7.99 -2.89
N ARG A 102 -7.39 8.72 -3.85
CA ARG A 102 -8.05 9.88 -4.42
C ARG A 102 -9.17 9.28 -5.23
N LEU A 103 -10.38 9.27 -4.66
CA LEU A 103 -11.61 8.98 -5.38
C LEU A 103 -11.49 9.64 -6.76
N ALA A 104 -11.43 8.82 -7.81
CA ALA A 104 -11.17 9.29 -9.17
C ALA A 104 -12.28 10.23 -9.65
N ASP A 105 -13.47 10.08 -9.09
CA ASP A 105 -14.63 10.91 -9.39
C ASP A 105 -15.19 11.51 -8.10
N LYS A 106 -14.87 12.79 -7.86
CA LYS A 106 -15.37 13.57 -6.71
C LYS A 106 -16.65 14.33 -7.04
N THR A 107 -17.14 14.25 -8.27
CA THR A 107 -18.29 15.03 -8.75
C THR A 107 -19.58 14.71 -7.98
N ASN A 108 -19.71 13.49 -7.44
CA ASN A 108 -20.88 13.03 -6.68
C ASN A 108 -20.68 12.96 -5.16
N VAL A 109 -19.51 13.35 -4.64
CA VAL A 109 -19.26 13.34 -3.20
C VAL A 109 -19.77 14.65 -2.61
N LYS A 110 -21.06 14.67 -2.23
CA LYS A 110 -21.61 15.79 -1.48
C LYS A 110 -20.97 15.82 -0.08
N PRO A 111 -20.46 16.97 0.39
CA PRO A 111 -20.01 17.10 1.76
C PRO A 111 -21.14 16.71 2.71
N ILE A 112 -20.80 16.11 3.85
CA ILE A 112 -21.77 15.58 4.83
C ILE A 112 -22.84 16.62 5.23
N ASN A 113 -22.48 17.91 5.20
CA ASN A 113 -23.35 19.04 5.51
C ASN A 113 -24.44 19.31 4.46
N GLU A 114 -24.28 18.80 3.22
CA GLU A 114 -25.25 18.95 2.12
C GLU A 114 -26.14 17.71 1.95
N ILE A 115 -25.93 16.66 2.75
CA ILE A 115 -26.75 15.46 2.73
C ILE A 115 -27.99 15.71 3.59
N THR A 116 -29.12 16.01 2.93
CA THR A 116 -30.41 16.13 3.61
C THR A 116 -30.81 14.78 4.18
N ARG A 117 -30.86 14.68 5.51
CA ARG A 117 -31.34 13.47 6.20
C ARG A 117 -32.85 13.29 5.93
N PRO A 118 -33.31 12.07 5.63
CA PRO A 118 -34.72 11.82 5.35
C PRO A 118 -35.58 11.97 6.61
N ASP A 119 -36.75 12.61 6.47
CA ASP A 119 -37.73 12.79 7.54
C ASP A 119 -38.30 11.42 7.98
N PRO A 120 -38.25 11.06 9.28
CA PRO A 120 -38.83 9.82 9.80
C PRO A 120 -40.31 9.61 9.46
N ASN A 121 -41.08 10.69 9.27
CA ASN A 121 -42.51 10.63 8.97
C ASN A 121 -42.82 10.16 7.55
N ARG A 122 -41.81 10.08 6.67
CA ARG A 122 -41.96 9.54 5.31
C ARG A 122 -41.95 8.01 5.25
N PHE A 123 -41.70 7.35 6.38
CA PHE A 123 -41.64 5.89 6.48
C PHE A 123 -42.77 5.38 7.35
N ASP A 124 -43.17 4.12 7.14
CA ASP A 124 -44.21 3.48 7.94
C ASP A 124 -43.84 3.50 9.43
N LYS A 125 -44.84 3.81 10.25
CA LYS A 125 -44.70 3.86 11.71
C LYS A 125 -44.18 2.51 12.21
N ASN A 126 -43.12 2.55 13.04
CA ASN A 126 -42.37 1.40 13.57
C ASN A 126 -41.47 0.62 12.59
N SER A 127 -41.35 1.04 11.32
CA SER A 127 -40.39 0.43 10.40
C SER A 127 -38.93 0.64 10.86
N VAL A 128 -38.04 -0.24 10.41
CA VAL A 128 -36.59 -0.09 10.64
C VAL A 128 -36.10 1.24 10.07
N PHE A 129 -36.61 1.64 8.91
CA PHE A 129 -36.26 2.91 8.26
C PHE A 129 -36.71 4.13 9.07
N ALA A 130 -37.92 4.14 9.61
CA ALA A 130 -38.40 5.19 10.51
C ALA A 130 -37.52 5.32 11.77
N ARG A 131 -37.11 4.19 12.36
CA ARG A 131 -36.24 4.16 13.55
C ARG A 131 -34.83 4.67 13.25
N VAL A 132 -34.25 4.26 12.13
CA VAL A 132 -32.90 4.69 11.69
C VAL A 132 -32.90 6.17 11.33
N ALA A 133 -33.92 6.66 10.63
CA ALA A 133 -34.09 8.08 10.34
C ALA A 133 -34.25 8.91 11.62
N ALA A 134 -35.02 8.42 12.60
CA ALA A 134 -35.21 9.11 13.88
C ALA A 134 -33.93 9.14 14.74
N MET A 135 -33.10 8.09 14.70
CA MET A 135 -31.77 8.09 15.31
C MET A 135 -30.85 9.10 14.62
N GLY A 136 -30.89 9.14 13.29
CA GLY A 136 -30.17 10.13 12.49
C GLY A 136 -30.66 11.56 12.69
N ALA A 137 -31.87 11.82 13.17
CA ALA A 137 -32.34 13.18 13.45
C ALA A 137 -31.86 13.74 14.80
N ARG A 138 -31.34 12.89 15.69
CA ARG A 138 -30.93 13.25 17.07
C ARG A 138 -29.44 13.53 17.26
N ALA A 139 -28.62 13.26 16.24
CA ALA A 139 -27.15 13.38 16.26
C ALA A 139 -26.68 14.62 15.51
#